data_AF-A0AAD3S7H5-F1
#
_entry.id   AF-A0AAD3S7H5-F1
#
_cell.length_a   1.000
_cell.length_b   1.000
_cell.length_c   1.000
_cell.angle_alpha   90.00
_cell.angle_beta   90.00
_cell.angle_gamma   90.00
#
_symmetry.space_group_name_H-M   'P 1'
#
loop_
_entity.id
_entity.type
_entity.pdbx_description
1 polymer ?
#
loop_
_entity_poly.entity_id
_entity_poly.type
_entity_poly.pdbx_seq_one_letter_code
_entity_poly.pdbx_strand_id
1 'polypeptide(L)'
;MGEAFTIQISSNLVNRLIEDDEKSKKKVRKPKPNISRKSQSPQTKVPQKQISEDPETQKTSSPMGWPPQPPFFLPVPPPQSTNAELEAIQSVLRESEGVLEKLQKHEDDMSKQVAQRAKQLHEKEFRLPYRQPMPCLAEKDACLACYKEHVKDPLRCADAVEKFKECAHRVQQQARSDDK
;
A
#
# COMPACT_ATOMS: atom_id res chain seq x y z
N MET A 1 -39.94 -15.45 -14.09
CA MET A 1 -39.58 -14.85 -15.39
C MET A 1 -38.25 -14.16 -15.18
N GLY A 2 -37.18 -14.64 -15.82
CA GLY A 2 -35.84 -14.07 -15.68
C GLY A 2 -35.64 -12.96 -16.70
N GLU A 3 -35.47 -11.73 -16.22
CA GLU A 3 -35.14 -10.58 -17.07
C GLU A 3 -33.63 -10.60 -17.34
N ALA A 4 -33.26 -10.79 -18.60
CA ALA A 4 -31.87 -10.76 -19.04
C ALA A 4 -31.42 -9.29 -19.19
N PHE A 5 -30.66 -8.79 -18.21
CA PHE A 5 -29.99 -7.50 -18.32
C PHE A 5 -28.91 -7.57 -19.40
N THR A 6 -29.18 -6.98 -20.56
CA THR A 6 -28.17 -6.80 -21.61
C THR A 6 -27.47 -5.48 -21.37
N ILE A 7 -26.20 -5.54 -20.97
CA ILE A 7 -25.36 -4.35 -20.81
C ILE A 7 -24.88 -3.93 -22.20
N GLN A 8 -25.33 -2.76 -22.67
CA GLN A 8 -24.80 -2.15 -23.88
C GLN A 8 -23.63 -1.22 -23.52
N ILE A 9 -22.42 -1.60 -23.92
CA ILE A 9 -21.24 -0.76 -23.73
C ILE A 9 -21.07 0.11 -24.98
N SER A 10 -21.09 1.43 -24.79
CA SER A 10 -20.87 2.37 -25.90
C SER A 10 -19.41 2.33 -26.38
N SER A 11 -19.20 2.39 -27.69
CA SER A 11 -17.86 2.42 -28.31
C SER A 11 -16.99 3.59 -27.83
N ASN A 12 -17.62 4.72 -27.48
CA ASN A 12 -16.94 5.88 -26.92
C ASN A 12 -16.26 5.59 -25.56
N LEU A 13 -16.84 4.68 -24.77
CA LEU A 13 -16.30 4.31 -23.45
C LEU A 13 -15.05 3.44 -23.59
N VAL A 14 -15.04 2.56 -24.59
CA VAL A 14 -13.89 1.71 -24.93
C VAL A 14 -12.72 2.57 -25.43
N ASN A 15 -12.99 3.55 -26.32
CA ASN A 15 -11.94 4.43 -26.84
C ASN A 15 -11.29 5.28 -25.74
N ARG A 16 -12.06 5.78 -24.77
CA ARG A 16 -11.51 6.54 -23.63
C ARG A 16 -10.57 5.73 -22.75
N LEU A 17 -10.86 4.44 -22.54
CA LEU A 17 -10.00 3.56 -21.73
C LEU A 17 -8.66 3.30 -22.43
N ILE A 18 -8.66 3.22 -23.75
CA ILE A 18 -7.43 3.03 -24.56
C ILE A 18 -6.57 4.31 -24.54
N GLU A 19 -7.19 5.49 -24.62
CA GLU A 19 -6.46 6.76 -24.61
C GLU A 19 -5.82 7.10 -23.25
N ASP A 20 -6.36 6.60 -22.14
CA ASP A 20 -5.83 6.85 -20.78
C ASP A 20 -4.58 6.00 -20.49
N ASP A 21 -4.50 4.78 -21.04
CA ASP A 21 -3.31 3.91 -20.93
C ASP A 21 -2.10 4.48 -21.69
N GLU A 22 -2.33 5.16 -22.81
CA GLU A 22 -1.25 5.73 -23.64
C GLU A 22 -0.67 7.03 -23.08
N LYS A 23 -1.45 7.81 -22.30
CA LYS A 23 -0.97 9.08 -21.72
C LYS A 23 -0.18 8.90 -20.41
N SER A 24 -0.28 7.75 -19.76
CA SER A 24 0.30 7.49 -18.43
C SER A 24 1.72 6.89 -18.44
N LYS A 25 2.32 6.63 -19.61
CA LYS A 25 3.67 6.01 -19.74
C LYS A 25 4.88 6.96 -19.69
N LYS A 26 4.75 8.22 -19.24
CA LYS A 26 5.90 9.14 -19.09
C LYS A 26 6.57 9.03 -17.71
N LYS A 27 7.79 8.48 -17.71
CA LYS A 27 8.69 8.25 -16.56
C LYS A 27 8.74 9.43 -15.57
N VAL A 28 8.30 9.19 -14.33
CA VAL A 28 8.46 10.11 -13.18
C VAL A 28 9.92 10.11 -12.71
N ARG A 29 10.65 11.22 -12.96
CA ARG A 29 11.94 11.51 -12.32
C ARG A 29 11.68 12.12 -10.93
N LYS A 30 12.30 11.54 -9.88
CA LYS A 30 12.20 11.99 -8.49
C LYS A 30 12.80 13.40 -8.28
N PRO A 31 12.12 14.34 -7.60
CA PRO A 31 12.75 15.54 -7.06
C PRO A 31 13.13 15.37 -5.57
N LYS A 32 14.27 15.94 -5.19
CA LYS A 32 14.77 16.07 -3.80
C LYS A 32 13.97 17.12 -3.01
N PRO A 33 13.93 17.04 -1.67
CA PRO A 33 13.22 18.03 -0.86
C PRO A 33 14.12 19.24 -0.63
N ASN A 34 13.59 20.45 -0.88
CA ASN A 34 14.17 21.66 -0.29
C ASN A 34 13.05 22.59 0.16
N ILE A 35 13.12 22.94 1.44
CA ILE A 35 12.21 23.81 2.17
C ILE A 35 12.56 25.26 1.83
N SER A 36 11.60 26.09 1.41
CA SER A 36 11.54 27.49 1.83
C SER A 36 10.20 28.15 1.49
N ARG A 37 9.49 28.50 2.56
CA ARG A 37 8.63 29.67 2.79
C ARG A 37 8.24 30.60 1.61
N LYS A 38 6.92 30.81 1.58
CA LYS A 38 6.19 32.10 1.66
C LYS A 38 5.68 32.75 0.36
N SER A 39 4.35 32.91 0.35
CA SER A 39 3.53 33.91 -0.37
C SER A 39 3.45 33.72 -1.89
N GLN A 40 2.32 33.79 -2.59
CA GLN A 40 1.10 34.59 -2.46
C GLN A 40 -0.07 33.84 -3.13
N SER A 41 -1.29 34.07 -2.66
CA SER A 41 -2.54 33.72 -3.34
C SER A 41 -2.86 34.74 -4.44
N PRO A 42 -3.79 34.40 -5.36
CA PRO A 42 -5.01 35.20 -5.49
C PRO A 42 -6.27 34.33 -5.64
N GLN A 43 -7.17 34.35 -4.65
CA GLN A 43 -8.48 35.02 -4.65
C GLN A 43 -9.56 34.46 -5.61
N THR A 44 -10.64 33.93 -5.02
CA THR A 44 -12.02 34.27 -5.43
C THR A 44 -12.95 34.31 -4.21
N LYS A 45 -13.18 35.55 -3.74
CA LYS A 45 -14.39 36.18 -3.16
C LYS A 45 -15.42 35.34 -2.37
N VAL A 46 -15.49 35.57 -1.06
CA VAL A 46 -16.72 35.57 -0.24
C VAL A 46 -16.60 36.72 0.77
N PRO A 47 -17.55 37.68 0.85
CA PRO A 47 -17.57 38.63 1.95
C PRO A 47 -18.43 38.04 3.08
N GLN A 48 -18.00 38.17 4.34
CA GLN A 48 -18.75 38.90 5.37
C GLN A 48 -18.12 38.71 6.76
N LYS A 49 -17.21 39.65 7.03
CA LYS A 49 -16.91 40.36 8.27
C LYS A 49 -17.29 39.74 9.64
N GLN A 50 -16.21 39.64 10.42
CA GLN A 50 -16.02 39.35 11.83
C GLN A 50 -16.89 40.18 12.80
N ILE A 51 -17.19 39.60 13.96
CA ILE A 51 -17.60 40.30 15.18
C ILE A 51 -16.60 39.91 16.28
N SER A 52 -16.00 40.91 16.93
CA SER A 52 -15.31 40.80 18.21
C SER A 52 -15.49 42.13 18.96
N GLU A 53 -16.17 41.99 20.10
CA GLU A 53 -16.44 42.81 21.32
C GLU A 53 -15.98 44.29 21.49
N ASP A 54 -16.98 45.14 21.80
CA ASP A 54 -17.18 46.19 22.87
C ASP A 54 -16.13 47.30 23.16
N PRO A 55 -16.40 48.48 23.80
CA PRO A 55 -17.65 49.10 24.33
C PRO A 55 -17.97 50.55 23.88
N GLU A 56 -19.14 51.03 24.35
CA GLU A 56 -19.42 52.38 24.87
C GLU A 56 -20.03 53.53 24.01
N THR A 57 -21.08 54.10 24.60
CA THR A 57 -21.54 55.51 24.60
C THR A 57 -22.54 56.03 23.54
N GLN A 58 -23.82 56.00 23.96
CA GLN A 58 -24.86 57.06 23.94
C GLN A 58 -25.10 57.92 22.67
N LYS A 59 -26.35 57.91 22.17
CA LYS A 59 -27.39 58.94 22.49
C LYS A 59 -28.64 58.77 21.62
N THR A 60 -29.75 58.58 22.33
CA THR A 60 -31.12 59.11 22.09
C THR A 60 -31.46 59.72 20.72
N SER A 61 -32.41 59.09 20.03
CA SER A 61 -33.52 59.77 19.34
C SER A 61 -34.65 58.78 19.07
N SER A 62 -35.73 58.88 19.84
CA SER A 62 -37.08 58.37 19.54
C SER A 62 -37.99 59.58 19.29
N PRO A 63 -39.25 59.46 18.82
CA PRO A 63 -39.97 58.32 18.21
C PRO A 63 -40.74 58.71 16.91
N MET A 64 -41.19 57.74 16.09
CA MET A 64 -42.59 57.74 15.60
C MET A 64 -42.90 56.43 14.85
N GLY A 65 -43.91 55.71 15.36
CA GLY A 65 -44.70 54.75 14.59
C GLY A 65 -44.13 53.34 14.54
N TRP A 66 -44.65 52.47 15.41
CA TRP A 66 -45.16 51.10 15.16
C TRP A 66 -45.41 50.46 16.55
N PRO A 67 -46.51 49.71 16.77
CA PRO A 67 -46.83 49.19 18.09
C PRO A 67 -45.84 48.08 18.50
N PRO A 68 -45.42 48.01 19.77
CA PRO A 68 -44.56 46.92 20.23
C PRO A 68 -45.36 45.62 20.24
N GLN A 69 -44.90 44.63 19.46
CA GLN A 69 -45.39 43.26 19.57
C GLN A 69 -45.03 42.70 20.95
N PRO A 70 -45.95 42.02 21.66
CA PRO A 70 -45.63 41.40 22.94
C PRO A 70 -44.63 40.26 22.75
N PRO A 71 -43.71 40.00 23.72
CA PRO A 71 -42.78 38.90 23.60
C PRO A 71 -43.56 37.59 23.70
N PHE A 72 -43.60 36.83 22.61
CA PHE A 72 -44.03 35.44 22.65
C PHE A 72 -42.96 34.64 23.41
N PHE A 73 -43.23 34.34 24.68
CA PHE A 73 -42.51 33.31 25.40
C PHE A 73 -42.85 31.96 24.75
N LEU A 74 -42.01 31.49 23.84
CA LEU A 74 -42.02 30.08 23.46
C LEU A 74 -41.43 29.28 24.63
N PRO A 75 -42.06 28.18 25.05
CA PRO A 75 -41.51 27.34 26.11
C PRO A 75 -40.15 26.80 25.64
N VAL A 76 -39.12 26.99 26.46
CA VAL A 76 -37.82 26.33 26.28
C VAL A 76 -38.09 24.82 26.31
N PRO A 77 -37.75 24.07 25.24
CA PRO A 77 -37.91 22.63 25.27
C PRO A 77 -37.10 22.05 26.43
N PRO A 78 -37.61 21.00 27.11
CA PRO A 78 -36.89 20.39 28.22
C PRO A 78 -35.49 19.98 27.75
N PRO A 79 -34.45 20.09 28.60
CA PRO A 79 -33.09 19.74 28.21
C PRO A 79 -33.10 18.31 27.69
N GLN A 80 -32.84 18.15 26.39
CA GLN A 80 -32.67 16.84 25.79
C GLN A 80 -31.53 16.15 26.52
N SER A 81 -31.74 14.88 26.89
CA SER A 81 -30.73 14.05 27.54
C SER A 81 -29.54 13.88 26.60
N THR A 82 -28.54 14.75 26.71
CA THR A 82 -27.26 14.65 25.99
C THR A 82 -26.56 13.32 26.27
N ASN A 83 -26.84 12.71 27.43
CA ASN A 83 -26.35 11.39 27.79
C ASN A 83 -26.86 10.29 26.85
N ALA A 84 -28.11 10.35 26.39
CA ALA A 84 -28.66 9.32 25.49
C ALA A 84 -28.03 9.38 24.09
N GLU A 85 -27.72 10.57 23.58
CA GLU A 85 -27.01 10.73 22.31
C GLU A 85 -25.56 10.26 22.41
N LEU A 86 -24.89 10.53 23.53
CA LEU A 86 -23.53 10.04 23.78
C LEU A 86 -23.47 8.51 23.88
N GLU A 87 -24.43 7.89 24.56
CA GLU A 87 -24.53 6.42 24.64
C GLU A 87 -24.79 5.80 23.27
N ALA A 88 -25.64 6.41 22.45
CA ALA A 88 -25.88 5.98 21.08
C ALA A 88 -24.60 6.04 20.24
N ILE A 89 -23.82 7.12 20.34
CA ILE A 89 -22.54 7.25 19.65
C ILE A 89 -21.55 6.18 20.12
N GLN A 90 -21.42 5.96 21.43
CA GLN A 90 -20.52 4.93 21.98
C GLN A 90 -20.93 3.52 21.53
N SER A 91 -22.23 3.25 21.42
CA SER A 91 -22.72 1.97 20.90
C SER A 91 -22.28 1.74 19.46
N VAL A 92 -22.45 2.76 18.60
CA VAL A 92 -22.03 2.69 17.19
C VAL A 92 -20.51 2.50 17.08
N LEU A 93 -19.72 3.18 17.92
CA LEU A 93 -18.26 3.01 17.92
C LEU A 93 -17.86 1.57 18.28
N ARG A 94 -18.43 0.98 19.34
CA ARG A 94 -18.15 -0.42 19.71
C ARG A 94 -18.57 -1.40 18.63
N GLU A 95 -19.71 -1.17 17.99
CA GLU A 95 -20.14 -1.99 16.86
C GLU A 95 -19.15 -1.89 15.69
N SER A 96 -18.70 -0.68 15.37
CA SER A 96 -17.73 -0.44 14.30
C SER A 96 -16.38 -1.12 14.58
N GLU A 97 -15.92 -1.08 15.83
CA GLU A 97 -14.69 -1.78 16.26
C GLU A 97 -14.83 -3.29 16.09
N GLY A 98 -15.98 -3.87 16.48
CA GLY A 98 -16.25 -5.29 16.30
C GLY A 98 -16.35 -5.72 14.83
N VAL A 99 -16.86 -4.85 13.95
CA VAL A 99 -16.85 -5.09 12.49
C VAL A 99 -15.43 -5.02 11.94
N LEU A 100 -14.64 -4.04 12.36
CA LEU A 100 -13.23 -3.89 11.94
C LEU A 100 -12.40 -5.10 12.34
N GLU A 101 -12.53 -5.60 13.56
CA GLU A 101 -11.80 -6.80 14.02
C GLU A 101 -12.14 -8.04 13.16
N LYS A 102 -13.43 -8.24 12.85
CA LYS A 102 -13.87 -9.33 11.97
C LYS A 102 -13.30 -9.17 10.55
N LEU A 103 -13.30 -7.95 10.03
CA LEU A 103 -12.76 -7.65 8.70
C LEU A 103 -11.25 -7.91 8.63
N GLN A 104 -10.52 -7.46 9.65
CA GLN A 104 -9.08 -7.67 9.77
C GLN A 104 -8.75 -9.16 9.84
N LYS A 105 -9.51 -9.93 10.63
CA LYS A 105 -9.32 -11.38 10.69
C LYS A 105 -9.56 -12.05 9.34
N HIS A 106 -10.60 -11.63 8.61
CA HIS A 106 -10.89 -12.14 7.28
C HIS A 106 -9.78 -11.78 6.28
N GLU A 107 -9.26 -10.55 6.33
CA GLU A 107 -8.12 -10.12 5.52
C GLU A 107 -6.87 -10.98 5.80
N ASP A 108 -6.53 -11.19 7.07
CA ASP A 108 -5.38 -12.01 7.47
C ASP A 108 -5.51 -13.45 6.99
N ASP A 109 -6.70 -14.05 7.13
CA ASP A 109 -6.94 -15.42 6.68
C ASP A 109 -6.91 -15.54 5.15
N MET A 110 -7.44 -14.54 4.43
CA MET A 110 -7.33 -14.48 2.97
C MET A 110 -5.88 -14.31 2.53
N SER A 111 -5.11 -13.44 3.20
CA SER A 111 -3.69 -13.21 2.92
C SER A 111 -2.86 -14.48 3.10
N LYS A 112 -3.08 -15.23 4.19
CA LYS A 112 -2.44 -16.54 4.41
C LYS A 112 -2.79 -17.54 3.31
N GLN A 113 -4.06 -17.60 2.88
CA GLN A 113 -4.49 -18.49 1.81
C GLN A 113 -3.81 -18.14 0.48
N VAL A 114 -3.76 -16.85 0.12
CA VAL A 114 -3.07 -16.39 -1.10
C VAL A 114 -1.58 -16.72 -1.03
N ALA A 115 -0.92 -16.47 0.10
CA ALA A 115 0.49 -16.80 0.28
C ALA A 115 0.76 -18.32 0.16
N GLN A 116 -0.11 -19.15 0.74
CA GLN A 116 0.00 -20.60 0.63
C GLN A 116 -0.19 -21.06 -0.82
N ARG A 117 -1.20 -20.53 -1.52
CA ARG A 117 -1.46 -20.84 -2.94
C ARG A 117 -0.31 -20.39 -3.84
N ALA A 118 0.24 -19.20 -3.59
CA ALA A 118 1.41 -18.70 -4.31
C ALA A 118 2.63 -19.62 -4.11
N LYS A 119 2.90 -20.08 -2.89
CA LYS A 119 3.96 -21.07 -2.62
C LYS A 119 3.72 -22.38 -3.37
N GLN A 120 2.50 -22.91 -3.33
CA GLN A 120 2.15 -24.15 -4.03
C GLN A 120 2.30 -24.03 -5.55
N LEU A 121 1.85 -22.92 -6.15
CA LEU A 121 2.06 -22.63 -7.56
C LEU A 121 3.55 -22.54 -7.88
N HIS A 122 4.30 -21.84 -7.05
CA HIS A 122 5.74 -21.72 -7.23
C HIS A 122 6.46 -23.08 -7.15
N GLU A 123 6.08 -23.94 -6.22
CA GLU A 123 6.68 -25.27 -6.06
C GLU A 123 6.32 -26.24 -7.19
N LYS A 124 5.11 -26.14 -7.74
CA LYS A 124 4.59 -27.07 -8.75
C LYS A 124 4.93 -26.66 -10.18
N GLU A 125 4.73 -25.38 -10.51
CA GLU A 125 4.78 -24.89 -11.90
C GLU A 125 6.05 -24.08 -12.18
N PHE A 126 6.53 -23.33 -11.19
CA PHE A 126 7.65 -22.41 -11.39
C PHE A 126 8.94 -22.86 -10.72
N ARG A 127 8.95 -24.05 -10.10
CA ARG A 127 10.16 -24.61 -9.52
C ARG A 127 11.05 -25.00 -10.68
N LEU A 128 12.20 -24.33 -10.77
CA LEU A 128 13.23 -24.75 -11.70
C LEU A 128 13.51 -26.25 -11.45
N PRO A 129 13.51 -27.10 -12.49
CA PRO A 129 13.84 -28.52 -12.35
C PRO A 129 15.05 -28.63 -11.44
N TYR A 130 14.93 -29.45 -10.39
CA TYR A 130 15.92 -29.55 -9.32
C TYR A 130 17.32 -29.53 -9.94
N ARG A 131 18.05 -28.41 -9.77
CA ARG A 131 19.43 -28.34 -10.22
C ARG A 131 20.16 -29.40 -9.42
N GLN A 132 20.62 -30.44 -10.11
CA GLN A 132 21.45 -31.45 -9.47
C GLN A 132 22.55 -30.73 -8.70
N PRO A 133 22.87 -31.20 -7.47
CA PRO A 133 23.93 -30.59 -6.68
C PRO A 133 25.17 -30.47 -7.56
N MET A 134 25.85 -29.32 -7.44
CA MET A 134 26.96 -29.00 -8.33
C MET A 134 27.93 -30.20 -8.34
N PRO A 135 28.26 -30.76 -9.51
CA PRO A 135 29.17 -31.88 -9.56
C PRO A 135 30.53 -31.46 -8.99
N CYS A 136 31.21 -32.39 -8.30
CA CYS A 136 32.55 -32.19 -7.72
C CYS A 136 32.63 -31.21 -6.54
N LEU A 137 31.56 -31.05 -5.76
CA LEU A 137 31.58 -30.17 -4.58
C LEU A 137 32.62 -30.58 -3.54
N ALA A 138 32.78 -31.88 -3.29
CA ALA A 138 33.73 -32.37 -2.29
C ALA A 138 35.18 -32.05 -2.67
N GLU A 139 35.56 -32.28 -3.92
CA GLU A 139 36.89 -32.00 -4.46
C GLU A 139 37.14 -30.49 -4.53
N LYS A 140 36.12 -29.70 -4.88
CA LYS A 140 36.19 -28.24 -4.86
C LYS A 140 36.48 -27.72 -3.45
N ASP A 141 35.73 -28.19 -2.46
CA ASP A 141 35.86 -27.74 -1.08
C ASP A 141 37.20 -28.19 -0.46
N ALA A 142 37.69 -29.39 -0.81
CA ALA A 142 39.02 -29.87 -0.43
C ALA A 142 40.15 -29.00 -1.06
N CYS A 143 40.00 -28.62 -2.33
CA CYS A 143 40.94 -27.72 -3.00
C CYS A 143 40.97 -26.34 -2.34
N LEU A 144 39.80 -25.78 -2.02
CA LEU A 144 39.69 -24.50 -1.29
C LEU A 144 40.25 -24.59 0.13
N ALA A 145 40.03 -25.72 0.82
CA ALA A 145 40.60 -25.95 2.15
C ALA A 145 42.13 -25.96 2.09
N CYS A 146 42.71 -26.69 1.13
CA CYS A 146 44.16 -26.72 0.95
C CYS A 146 44.74 -25.33 0.70
N TYR A 147 44.13 -24.52 -0.17
CA TYR A 147 44.61 -23.17 -0.44
C TYR A 147 44.50 -22.24 0.77
N LYS A 148 43.50 -22.43 1.63
CA LYS A 148 43.38 -21.69 2.90
C LYS A 148 44.47 -22.08 3.89
N GLU A 149 44.91 -23.33 3.90
CA GLU A 149 45.99 -23.83 4.76
C GLU A 149 47.38 -23.46 4.22
N HIS A 150 47.55 -23.36 2.90
CA HIS A 150 48.82 -23.10 2.22
C HIS A 150 48.83 -21.77 1.45
N VAL A 151 48.43 -20.67 2.11
CA VAL A 151 48.34 -19.33 1.49
C VAL A 151 49.67 -18.84 0.92
N LYS A 152 50.80 -19.19 1.56
CA LYS A 152 52.15 -18.76 1.14
C LYS A 152 52.73 -19.62 0.01
N ASP A 153 52.34 -20.89 -0.04
CA ASP A 153 52.88 -21.89 -0.97
C ASP A 153 51.74 -22.62 -1.71
N PRO A 154 51.03 -21.94 -2.63
CA PRO A 154 49.86 -22.50 -3.31
C PRO A 154 50.16 -23.76 -4.15
N LEU A 155 51.43 -23.97 -4.53
CA LEU A 155 51.85 -25.15 -5.29
C LEU A 155 51.74 -26.46 -4.51
N ARG A 156 51.68 -26.41 -3.17
CA ARG A 156 51.45 -27.60 -2.34
C ARG A 156 50.06 -28.21 -2.54
N CYS A 157 49.13 -27.46 -3.10
CA CYS A 157 47.77 -27.92 -3.38
C CYS A 157 47.59 -28.59 -4.74
N ALA A 158 48.68 -28.88 -5.47
CA ALA A 158 48.64 -29.49 -6.80
C ALA A 158 47.79 -30.78 -6.83
N ASP A 159 47.95 -31.66 -5.84
CA ASP A 159 47.18 -32.91 -5.77
C ASP A 159 45.67 -32.68 -5.56
N ALA A 160 45.29 -31.66 -4.79
CA ALA A 160 43.90 -31.30 -4.58
C ALA A 160 43.28 -30.67 -5.84
N VAL A 161 44.07 -29.92 -6.60
CA VAL A 161 43.68 -29.34 -7.89
C VAL A 161 43.50 -30.41 -8.96
N GLU A 162 44.42 -31.38 -9.06
CA GLU A 162 44.30 -32.47 -10.04
C GLU A 162 43.05 -33.33 -9.77
N LYS A 163 42.75 -33.66 -8.50
CA LYS A 163 41.51 -34.36 -8.14
C LYS A 163 40.25 -33.61 -8.56
N PHE A 164 40.22 -32.29 -8.34
CA PHE A 164 39.09 -31.46 -8.77
C PHE A 164 38.96 -31.42 -10.30
N LYS A 165 40.08 -31.29 -11.02
CA LYS A 165 40.14 -31.30 -12.48
C LYS A 165 39.69 -32.63 -13.08
N GLU A 166 40.14 -33.76 -12.52
CA GLU A 166 39.70 -35.10 -12.94
C GLU A 166 38.19 -35.27 -12.78
N CYS A 167 37.65 -34.84 -11.64
CA CYS A 167 36.22 -34.87 -11.40
C CYS A 167 35.46 -34.00 -12.42
N ALA A 168 35.90 -32.76 -12.65
CA ALA A 168 35.28 -31.84 -13.60
C ALA A 168 35.29 -32.42 -15.04
N HIS A 169 36.40 -33.05 -15.43
CA HIS A 169 36.53 -33.68 -16.73
C HIS A 169 35.58 -34.87 -16.91
N ARG A 170 35.46 -35.75 -15.90
CA ARG A 170 34.51 -36.87 -15.91
C ARG A 170 33.07 -36.40 -16.07
N VAL A 171 32.68 -35.37 -15.33
CA VAL A 171 31.33 -34.79 -15.38
C VAL A 171 31.06 -34.19 -16.76
N GLN A 172 32.03 -33.50 -17.35
CA GLN A 172 31.90 -32.94 -18.70
C GLN A 172 31.75 -34.04 -19.76
N GLN A 173 32.42 -35.18 -19.60
CA GLN A 173 32.26 -36.32 -20.50
C GLN A 173 30.86 -36.94 -20.37
N GLN A 174 30.36 -37.13 -19.14
CA GLN A 174 29.02 -37.66 -18.89
C GLN A 174 27.93 -36.77 -19.50
N ALA A 175 28.01 -35.45 -19.29
CA ALA A 175 27.08 -34.50 -19.88
C ALA A 175 27.04 -34.51 -21.42
N ARG A 176 28.13 -34.95 -22.08
CA ARG A 176 28.16 -35.10 -23.55
C ARG A 176 27.62 -36.45 -24.02
N SER A 177 27.65 -37.48 -23.17
CA SER A 177 27.11 -38.80 -23.49
C SER A 177 25.60 -38.92 -23.25
N ASP A 178 25.05 -38.19 -22.28
CA ASP A 178 23.60 -38.20 -21.97
C ASP A 178 22.74 -37.41 -22.99
N ASP A 179 23.35 -36.67 -23.92
CA ASP A 179 22.67 -35.88 -24.96
C ASP A 179 22.48 -36.66 -26.29
N LYS A 180 22.93 -37.92 -26.36
CA LYS A 180 22.87 -38.77 -27.57
C LYS A 180 21.88 -39.91 -27.41
#